data_AF-Q4FCR8-F1
#
_entry.id   AF-Q4FCR8-F1
#
_cell.length_a   1.000
_cell.length_b   1.000
_cell.length_c   1.000
_cell.angle_alpha   90.00
_cell.angle_beta   90.00
_cell.angle_gamma   90.00
#
_symmetry.space_group_name_H-M   'P 1'
#
loop_
_entity.id
_entity.type
_entity.pdbx_description
1 polymer ?
#
loop_
_entity_poly.entity_id
_entity_poly.type
_entity_poly.pdbx_seq_one_letter_code
_entity_poly.pdbx_strand_id
1 'polypeptide(L)'
;TSVRHGCSSVVNLELLTKPPSKRAADNPWPQWPRVFRVDYGHQEASTKFGNDPRTYEVLTKRFIGDEDGKLKALEVVRVKWEKVDGRFQFKEIEGSQEIIEADLVLLAMGFLGPEATIPEKLGLEKDNRSNFKAQFGHFATSVDGVFAAGDCRRGQSLVVWAITE
;
A
#
# COMPACT_ATOMS: atom_id res chain seq x y z
N THR A 1 7.83 -4.68 12.72
CA THR A 1 7.52 -6.07 13.13
C THR A 1 8.59 -7.05 12.77
N SER A 2 8.93 -7.24 11.49
CA SER A 2 9.96 -8.21 11.04
C SER A 2 11.30 -8.07 11.77
N VAL A 3 11.75 -6.82 11.97
CA VAL A 3 12.97 -6.48 12.73
C VAL A 3 12.95 -7.05 14.16
N ARG A 4 11.80 -6.93 14.84
CA ARG A 4 11.57 -7.41 16.22
C ARG A 4 11.38 -8.91 16.30
N HIS A 5 10.88 -9.53 15.23
CA HIS A 5 10.82 -10.99 15.11
C HIS A 5 12.18 -11.61 14.73
N GLY A 6 13.25 -10.81 14.67
CA GLY A 6 14.60 -11.33 14.52
C GLY A 6 15.04 -11.58 13.07
N CYS A 7 14.44 -10.92 12.08
CA CYS A 7 14.92 -11.03 10.69
C CYS A 7 16.41 -10.62 10.59
N SER A 8 17.15 -11.32 9.72
CA SER A 8 18.58 -11.10 9.43
C SER A 8 18.81 -9.88 8.53
N SER A 9 17.86 -9.60 7.64
CA SER A 9 17.82 -8.41 6.79
C SER A 9 16.36 -8.01 6.53
N VAL A 10 16.13 -6.81 6.00
CA VAL A 10 14.81 -6.36 5.56
C VAL A 10 14.94 -5.39 4.40
N VAL A 11 14.13 -5.60 3.36
CA VAL A 11 14.02 -4.70 2.21
C VAL A 11 12.54 -4.34 2.04
N ASN A 12 12.26 -3.06 1.86
CA ASN A 12 10.93 -2.54 1.56
C ASN A 12 10.95 -2.00 0.14
N LEU A 13 10.26 -2.68 -0.78
CA LEU A 13 10.19 -2.26 -2.18
C LEU A 13 9.02 -1.31 -2.39
N GLU A 14 9.31 -0.15 -2.97
CA GLU A 14 8.31 0.85 -3.35
C GLU A 14 8.29 1.10 -4.84
N LEU A 15 7.09 1.03 -5.41
CA LEU A 15 6.88 1.30 -6.83
C LEU A 15 7.06 2.79 -7.15
N LEU A 16 6.66 3.67 -6.23
CA LEU A 16 6.65 5.11 -6.44
C LEU A 16 8.03 5.73 -6.29
N THR A 17 8.24 6.88 -6.95
CA THR A 17 9.45 7.70 -6.78
C THR A 17 9.59 8.17 -5.33
N LYS A 18 10.83 8.21 -4.84
CA LYS A 18 11.16 8.74 -3.51
C LYS A 18 10.57 10.16 -3.37
N PRO A 19 9.72 10.41 -2.36
CA PRO A 19 9.18 11.75 -2.14
C PRO A 19 10.29 12.78 -1.88
N PRO A 20 10.07 14.07 -2.22
CA PRO A 20 11.06 15.12 -1.99
C PRO A 20 11.22 15.44 -0.50
N SER A 21 12.37 15.99 -0.09
CA SER A 21 12.62 16.38 1.31
C SER A 21 11.81 17.59 1.77
N LYS A 22 11.32 18.40 0.83
CA LYS A 22 10.49 19.59 1.07
C LYS A 22 9.27 19.54 0.15
N ARG A 23 8.20 20.27 0.52
CA ARG A 23 7.00 20.37 -0.32
C ARG A 23 7.39 20.91 -1.71
N ALA A 24 6.91 20.23 -2.74
CA ALA A 24 7.04 20.69 -4.12
C ALA A 24 6.00 21.78 -4.43
N ALA A 25 6.26 22.59 -5.47
CA ALA A 25 5.40 23.71 -5.85
C ALA A 25 3.97 23.27 -6.26
N ASP A 26 3.82 22.03 -6.73
CA ASP A 26 2.57 21.41 -7.12
C ASP A 26 1.80 20.73 -5.97
N ASN A 27 2.33 20.78 -4.74
CA ASN A 27 1.66 20.32 -3.51
C ASN A 27 1.64 21.40 -2.41
N PRO A 28 0.95 22.54 -2.65
CA PRO A 28 0.87 23.65 -1.70
C PRO A 28 -0.02 23.32 -0.51
N TRP A 29 0.13 24.08 0.58
CA TRP A 29 -0.85 24.13 1.66
C TRP A 29 -2.20 24.66 1.11
N PRO A 30 -3.36 24.14 1.55
CA PRO A 30 -3.61 23.23 2.69
C PRO A 30 -3.56 21.74 2.37
N GLN A 31 -3.05 21.32 1.20
CA GLN A 31 -2.97 19.90 0.87
C GLN A 31 -2.03 19.15 1.83
N TRP A 32 -2.30 17.85 2.01
CA TRP A 32 -1.39 16.99 2.79
C TRP A 32 0.00 16.97 2.14
N PRO A 33 1.09 17.16 2.92
CA PRO A 33 2.43 17.23 2.36
C PRO A 33 2.89 15.87 1.83
N ARG A 34 3.19 15.81 0.54
CA ARG A 34 3.88 14.70 -0.12
C ARG A 34 5.39 14.90 0.01
N VAL A 35 5.91 14.67 1.21
CA VAL A 35 7.34 14.82 1.53
C VAL A 35 7.90 13.53 2.09
N PHE A 36 9.20 13.33 1.96
CA PHE A 36 9.90 12.21 2.54
C PHE A 36 9.78 12.24 4.05
N ARG A 37 9.31 11.13 4.62
CA ARG A 37 9.17 10.94 6.06
C ARG A 37 9.86 9.65 6.48
N VAL A 38 10.38 9.68 7.70
CA VAL A 38 11.04 8.55 8.32
C VAL A 38 10.25 8.21 9.58
N ASP A 39 9.38 7.21 9.47
CA ASP A 39 8.67 6.66 10.62
C ASP A 39 9.58 5.80 11.51
N TYR A 40 9.13 5.51 12.73
CA TYR A 40 9.92 4.78 13.72
C TYR A 40 10.43 3.42 13.21
N GLY A 41 9.63 2.70 12.41
CA GLY A 41 10.02 1.40 11.87
C GLY A 41 11.18 1.48 10.88
N HIS A 42 11.24 2.56 10.09
CA HIS A 42 12.38 2.83 9.22
C HIS A 42 13.63 3.15 10.04
N GLN A 43 13.48 3.95 11.11
CA GLN A 43 14.61 4.26 12.01
C GLN A 43 15.14 2.99 12.69
N GLU A 44 14.25 2.14 13.22
CA GLU A 44 14.60 0.88 13.87
C GLU A 44 15.36 -0.06 12.92
N ALA A 45 14.90 -0.20 11.67
CA ALA A 45 15.58 -0.99 10.65
C ALA A 45 16.96 -0.38 10.29
N SER A 46 17.02 0.93 10.05
CA SER A 46 18.27 1.63 9.74
C SER A 46 19.30 1.55 10.85
N THR A 47 18.88 1.65 12.12
CA THR A 47 19.77 1.51 13.27
C THR A 47 20.29 0.08 13.40
N LYS A 48 19.45 -0.94 13.15
CA LYS A 48 19.87 -2.34 13.26
C LYS A 48 20.80 -2.78 12.13
N PHE A 49 20.52 -2.36 10.88
CA PHE A 49 21.19 -2.88 9.69
C PHE A 49 22.15 -1.88 9.02
N GLY A 50 22.16 -0.61 9.44
CA GLY A 50 23.09 0.42 8.95
C GLY A 50 22.62 1.16 7.69
N ASN A 51 21.45 0.86 7.13
CA ASN A 51 20.92 1.49 5.93
C ASN A 51 19.40 1.62 5.95
N ASP A 52 18.86 2.60 5.20
CA ASP A 52 17.40 2.70 4.98
C ASP A 52 16.93 1.42 4.27
N PRO A 53 15.89 0.72 4.77
CA PRO A 53 15.43 -0.52 4.17
C PRO A 53 14.66 -0.28 2.86
N ARG A 54 14.28 0.97 2.54
CA ARG A 54 13.43 1.27 1.39
C ARG A 54 14.21 1.39 0.11
N THR A 55 13.69 0.73 -0.92
CA THR A 55 14.15 0.86 -2.30
C THR A 55 12.99 1.37 -3.13
N TYR A 56 13.16 2.51 -3.78
CA TYR A 56 12.14 3.18 -4.58
C TYR A 56 12.27 2.84 -6.06
N GLU A 57 11.17 3.06 -6.80
CA GLU A 57 11.09 2.84 -8.24
C GLU A 57 11.42 1.40 -8.63
N VAL A 58 10.85 0.45 -7.89
CA VAL A 58 11.02 -0.99 -8.11
C VAL A 58 9.66 -1.64 -8.35
N LEU A 59 9.60 -2.49 -9.38
CA LEU A 59 8.46 -3.34 -9.68
C LEU A 59 8.85 -4.81 -9.49
N THR A 60 8.10 -5.54 -8.66
CA THR A 60 8.23 -6.99 -8.53
C THR A 60 7.61 -7.69 -9.75
N LYS A 61 8.36 -8.57 -10.39
CA LYS A 61 7.94 -9.30 -11.60
C LYS A 61 7.42 -10.70 -11.29
N ARG A 62 8.14 -11.45 -10.45
CA ARG A 62 7.73 -12.79 -10.02
C ARG A 62 8.43 -13.23 -8.74
N PHE A 63 7.82 -14.20 -8.07
CA PHE A 63 8.46 -14.97 -6.99
C PHE A 63 9.17 -16.19 -7.58
N ILE A 64 10.32 -16.52 -6.99
CA ILE A 64 11.14 -17.66 -7.37
C ILE A 64 11.16 -18.60 -6.17
N GLY A 65 10.64 -19.81 -6.37
CA GLY A 65 10.64 -20.87 -5.37
C GLY A 65 11.82 -21.83 -5.52
N ASP A 66 12.11 -22.58 -4.47
CA ASP A 66 12.98 -23.76 -4.52
C ASP A 66 12.23 -25.03 -4.98
N GLU A 67 12.91 -26.17 -4.97
CA GLU A 67 12.35 -27.47 -5.39
C GLU A 67 11.22 -27.96 -4.46
N ASP A 68 11.16 -27.48 -3.22
CA ASP A 68 10.14 -27.80 -2.23
C ASP A 68 8.95 -26.80 -2.26
N GLY A 69 8.97 -25.84 -3.19
CA GLY A 69 7.94 -24.81 -3.33
C GLY A 69 8.01 -23.69 -2.29
N LYS A 70 9.13 -23.55 -1.56
CA LYS A 70 9.36 -22.44 -0.63
C LYS A 70 9.94 -21.25 -1.37
N LEU A 71 9.59 -20.04 -0.92
CA LEU A 71 10.16 -18.82 -1.47
C LEU A 71 11.69 -18.82 -1.26
N LYS A 72 12.42 -18.51 -2.33
CA LYS A 72 13.88 -18.35 -2.31
C LYS A 72 14.31 -16.94 -2.70
N ALA A 73 13.59 -16.34 -3.66
CA ALA A 73 13.92 -15.02 -4.18
C ALA A 73 12.73 -14.36 -4.88
N LEU A 74 12.91 -13.10 -5.26
CA LEU A 74 12.02 -12.38 -6.15
C LEU A 74 12.83 -11.74 -7.29
N GLU A 75 12.25 -11.75 -8.48
CA GLU A 75 12.77 -10.97 -9.61
C GLU A 75 12.09 -9.61 -9.61
N VAL A 76 12.90 -8.55 -9.70
CA VAL A 76 12.45 -7.17 -9.75
C VAL A 76 13.04 -6.46 -10.96
N VAL A 77 12.44 -5.32 -11.32
CA VAL A 77 12.96 -4.42 -12.34
C VAL A 77 12.86 -2.98 -11.84
N ARG A 78 13.78 -2.12 -12.26
CA ARG A 78 13.66 -0.68 -12.01
C ARG A 78 12.60 -0.09 -12.93
N VAL A 79 11.87 0.88 -12.42
CA VAL A 79 10.90 1.65 -13.19
C VAL A 79 11.25 3.13 -13.15
N LYS A 80 10.67 3.91 -14.04
CA LYS A 80 10.71 5.37 -14.00
C LYS A 80 9.32 5.91 -14.25
N TRP A 81 8.89 6.85 -13.41
CA TRP A 81 7.60 7.51 -13.56
C TRP A 81 7.70 8.71 -14.49
N GLU A 82 6.82 8.75 -15.48
CA GLU A 82 6.73 9.84 -16.45
C GLU A 82 5.26 10.25 -16.63
N LYS A 83 5.06 11.52 -16.98
CA LYS A 83 3.72 12.06 -17.24
C LYS A 83 3.45 11.99 -18.74
N VAL A 84 2.59 11.06 -19.14
CA VAL A 84 2.17 10.85 -20.54
C VAL A 84 0.70 11.20 -20.64
N ASP A 85 0.35 12.15 -21.52
CA ASP A 85 -1.03 12.62 -21.74
C ASP A 85 -1.75 13.04 -20.44
N GLY A 86 -1.02 13.71 -19.55
CA GLY A 86 -1.56 14.17 -18.26
C GLY A 86 -1.68 13.08 -17.19
N ARG A 87 -1.45 11.82 -17.52
CA ARG A 87 -1.48 10.67 -16.59
C ARG A 87 -0.07 10.24 -16.20
N PHE A 88 0.11 9.91 -14.93
CA PHE A 88 1.35 9.29 -14.48
C PHE A 88 1.35 7.83 -14.90
N GLN A 89 2.38 7.44 -15.65
CA GLN A 89 2.62 6.08 -16.07
C GLN A 89 4.07 5.75 -15.74
N PHE A 90 4.34 4.51 -15.34
CA PHE A 90 5.70 4.04 -15.17
C PHE A 90 6.17 3.29 -16.41
N LYS A 91 7.46 3.37 -16.69
CA LYS A 91 8.14 2.58 -17.72
C LYS A 91 9.22 1.73 -17.07
N GLU A 92 9.27 0.45 -17.41
CA GLU A 92 10.34 -0.45 -16.98
C GLU A 92 11.67 -0.05 -17.65
N ILE A 93 12.75 -0.06 -16.88
CA ILE A 93 14.10 0.21 -17.37
C ILE A 93 14.69 -1.11 -17.86
N GLU A 94 14.89 -1.21 -19.17
CA GLU A 94 15.45 -2.41 -19.79
C GLU A 94 16.86 -2.70 -19.28
N GLY A 95 17.16 -3.98 -19.00
CA GLY A 95 18.45 -4.42 -18.44
C GLY A 95 18.63 -4.15 -16.95
N SER A 96 17.61 -3.63 -16.25
CA SER A 96 17.66 -3.37 -14.81
C SER A 96 17.09 -4.49 -13.94
N GLN A 97 16.90 -5.67 -14.52
CA GLN A 97 16.40 -6.83 -13.79
C GLN A 97 17.40 -7.26 -12.71
N GLU A 98 16.88 -7.52 -11.53
CA GLU A 98 17.65 -7.90 -10.35
C GLU A 98 16.94 -9.04 -9.62
N ILE A 99 17.71 -9.99 -9.08
CA ILE A 99 17.20 -11.04 -8.21
C ILE A 99 17.54 -10.65 -6.77
N ILE A 100 16.52 -10.58 -5.92
CA ILE A 100 16.68 -10.33 -4.48
C ILE A 100 16.33 -11.62 -3.75
N GLU A 101 17.29 -12.19 -3.02
CA GLU A 101 17.03 -13.35 -2.16
C GLU A 101 16.11 -12.98 -1.00
N ALA A 102 15.12 -13.83 -0.72
CA ALA A 102 14.17 -13.61 0.35
C ALA A 102 13.52 -14.93 0.78
N ASP A 103 13.43 -15.14 2.10
CA ASP A 103 12.73 -16.28 2.69
C ASP A 103 11.26 -15.98 3.01
N LEU A 104 10.91 -14.69 3.10
CA LEU A 104 9.55 -14.22 3.44
C LEU A 104 9.21 -12.93 2.70
N VAL A 105 8.04 -12.89 2.07
CA VAL A 105 7.45 -11.69 1.46
C VAL A 105 6.16 -11.32 2.18
N LEU A 106 6.04 -10.05 2.55
CA LEU A 106 4.84 -9.47 3.16
C LEU A 106 4.25 -8.44 2.20
N LEU A 107 3.06 -8.71 1.68
CA LEU A 107 2.37 -7.80 0.76
C LEU A 107 1.65 -6.70 1.54
N ALA A 108 2.18 -5.47 1.47
CA ALA A 108 1.65 -4.30 2.17
C ALA A 108 0.93 -3.32 1.21
N MET A 109 0.07 -3.84 0.34
CA MET A 109 -0.58 -3.07 -0.75
C MET A 109 -1.93 -2.42 -0.35
N GLY A 110 -2.35 -2.58 0.91
CA GLY A 110 -3.67 -2.16 1.39
C GLY A 110 -4.80 -3.08 0.93
N PHE A 111 -6.03 -2.59 1.05
CA PHE A 111 -7.29 -3.33 0.84
C PHE A 111 -8.24 -2.63 -0.14
N LEU A 112 -8.86 -3.34 -1.08
CA LEU A 112 -9.77 -2.70 -2.03
C LEU A 112 -11.14 -2.36 -1.43
N GLY A 113 -11.63 -3.20 -0.51
CA GLY A 113 -12.92 -3.07 0.14
C GLY A 113 -13.14 -4.18 1.17
N PRO A 114 -14.30 -4.20 1.84
CA PRO A 114 -14.65 -5.25 2.79
C PRO A 114 -14.87 -6.61 2.12
N GLU A 115 -14.78 -7.69 2.91
CA GLU A 115 -15.13 -9.03 2.45
C GLU A 115 -16.59 -9.11 1.97
N ALA A 116 -16.83 -9.89 0.93
CA ALA A 116 -18.14 -10.00 0.29
C ALA A 116 -19.17 -10.82 1.08
N THR A 117 -18.73 -11.63 2.05
CA THR A 117 -19.58 -12.59 2.78
C THR A 117 -20.78 -11.93 3.47
N ILE A 118 -20.56 -10.84 4.19
CA ILE A 118 -21.62 -10.13 4.93
C ILE A 118 -22.58 -9.37 4.01
N PRO A 119 -22.13 -8.52 3.07
CA PRO A 119 -23.04 -7.79 2.20
C PRO A 119 -23.87 -8.73 1.32
N GLU A 120 -23.33 -9.87 0.89
CA GLU A 120 -24.11 -10.85 0.10
C GLU A 120 -25.18 -11.54 0.94
N LYS A 121 -24.85 -11.98 2.16
CA LYS A 121 -25.82 -12.64 3.05
C LYS A 121 -26.96 -11.73 3.48
N LEU A 122 -26.68 -10.44 3.64
CA LEU A 122 -27.67 -9.45 4.04
C LEU A 122 -28.37 -8.79 2.85
N GLY A 123 -27.87 -8.95 1.62
CA GLY A 123 -28.40 -8.26 0.44
C GLY A 123 -28.10 -6.75 0.42
N LEU A 124 -26.93 -6.35 0.94
CA LEU A 124 -26.51 -4.95 0.97
C LEU A 124 -26.07 -4.48 -0.43
N GLU A 125 -26.54 -3.29 -0.82
CA GLU A 125 -25.98 -2.59 -1.97
C GLU A 125 -24.53 -2.17 -1.71
N LYS A 126 -23.70 -2.23 -2.75
CA LYS A 126 -22.30 -1.80 -2.75
C LYS A 126 -22.10 -0.63 -3.71
N ASP A 127 -21.11 0.21 -3.44
CA ASP A 127 -20.65 1.23 -4.39
C ASP A 127 -19.74 0.62 -5.47
N ASN A 128 -19.31 1.45 -6.44
CA ASN A 128 -18.41 1.03 -7.52
C ASN A 128 -17.02 0.58 -7.04
N ARG A 129 -16.70 0.78 -5.76
CA ARG A 129 -15.44 0.38 -5.12
C ARG A 129 -15.64 -0.78 -4.15
N SER A 130 -16.79 -1.47 -4.21
CA SER A 130 -17.18 -2.59 -3.34
C SER A 130 -17.44 -2.25 -1.87
N ASN A 131 -17.40 -0.97 -1.48
CA ASN A 131 -17.76 -0.56 -0.14
C ASN A 131 -19.27 -0.66 0.07
N PHE A 132 -19.71 -0.83 1.31
CA PHE A 132 -21.13 -0.85 1.65
C PHE A 132 -21.72 0.54 1.38
N LYS A 133 -22.75 0.58 0.54
CA LYS A 133 -23.35 1.83 0.11
C LYS A 133 -24.17 2.42 1.25
N ALA A 134 -23.67 3.49 1.84
CA ALA A 134 -24.39 4.31 2.80
C ALA A 134 -23.94 5.77 2.73
N GLN A 135 -24.90 6.69 2.83
CA GLN A 135 -24.64 8.12 2.74
C GLN A 135 -24.02 8.64 4.05
N PHE A 136 -22.97 9.46 3.93
CA PHE A 136 -22.36 10.11 5.09
C PHE A 136 -23.38 10.94 5.87
N GLY A 137 -23.36 10.82 7.20
CA GLY A 137 -24.29 11.48 8.12
C GLY A 137 -25.59 10.72 8.38
N HIS A 138 -25.99 9.79 7.50
CA HIS A 138 -27.17 8.94 7.68
C HIS A 138 -26.78 7.49 8.00
N PHE A 139 -25.72 6.99 7.35
CA PHE A 139 -25.11 5.67 7.55
C PHE A 139 -26.01 4.44 7.35
N ALA A 140 -27.31 4.65 7.09
CA ALA A 140 -28.24 3.59 6.72
C ALA A 140 -27.87 2.97 5.37
N THR A 141 -27.96 1.65 5.31
CA THR A 141 -27.74 0.86 4.10
C THR A 141 -29.05 0.66 3.32
N SER A 142 -29.04 -0.20 2.30
CA SER A 142 -30.26 -0.62 1.58
C SER A 142 -31.18 -1.53 2.41
N VAL A 143 -30.71 -2.06 3.55
CA VAL A 143 -31.47 -2.95 4.42
C VAL A 143 -31.87 -2.22 5.68
N ASP A 144 -33.17 -2.24 5.97
CA ASP A 144 -33.73 -1.57 7.14
C ASP A 144 -33.13 -2.11 8.44
N GLY A 145 -32.81 -1.19 9.35
CA GLY A 145 -32.12 -1.49 10.60
C GLY A 145 -30.63 -1.83 10.48
N VAL A 146 -30.03 -1.80 9.27
CA VAL A 146 -28.60 -2.06 9.05
C VAL A 146 -27.87 -0.78 8.64
N PHE A 147 -26.77 -0.49 9.34
CA PHE A 147 -25.93 0.69 9.14
C PHE A 147 -24.49 0.29 8.83
N ALA A 148 -23.77 1.16 8.11
CA ALA A 148 -22.36 0.98 7.77
C ALA A 148 -21.56 2.26 8.05
N ALA A 149 -20.39 2.13 8.67
CA ALA A 149 -19.49 3.22 9.03
C ALA A 149 -18.02 2.75 8.98
N GLY A 150 -17.09 3.69 8.83
CA GLY A 150 -15.66 3.43 8.77
C GLY A 150 -15.20 2.87 7.41
N ASP A 151 -14.10 2.12 7.42
CA ASP A 151 -13.44 1.69 6.19
C ASP A 151 -14.32 0.80 5.30
N CYS A 152 -15.27 0.03 5.85
CA CYS A 152 -16.18 -0.77 5.03
C CYS A 152 -17.18 0.07 4.22
N ARG A 153 -17.43 1.32 4.62
CA ARG A 153 -18.30 2.29 3.92
C ARG A 153 -17.51 3.29 3.09
N ARG A 154 -16.42 3.81 3.65
CA ARG A 154 -15.59 4.88 3.05
C ARG A 154 -14.47 4.35 2.15
N GLY A 155 -13.99 3.14 2.42
CA GLY A 155 -12.68 2.66 2.02
C GLY A 155 -11.58 3.12 2.99
N GLN A 156 -10.38 2.56 2.84
CA GLN A 156 -9.21 2.82 3.69
C GLN A 156 -9.03 4.31 4.03
N SER A 157 -9.10 4.65 5.31
CA SER A 157 -9.00 6.03 5.78
C SER A 157 -8.30 6.12 7.13
N LEU A 158 -8.30 7.31 7.72
CA LEU A 158 -7.77 7.56 9.06
C LEU A 158 -8.79 7.16 10.13
N VAL A 159 -8.28 6.79 11.31
CA VAL A 159 -9.10 6.45 12.49
C VAL A 159 -10.11 7.56 12.83
N VAL A 160 -9.72 8.84 12.71
CA VAL A 160 -10.63 9.96 13.00
C VAL A 160 -11.87 9.97 12.09
N TRP A 161 -11.74 9.52 10.84
CA TRP A 161 -12.88 9.37 9.94
C TRP A 161 -13.78 8.22 10.38
N ALA A 162 -13.21 7.09 10.80
CA ALA A 162 -14.00 6.00 11.35
C ALA A 162 -14.74 6.38 12.63
N ILE A 163 -14.20 7.28 13.45
CA ILE A 163 -14.87 7.80 14.67
C ILE A 163 -15.96 8.83 14.34
N THR A 164 -15.78 9.61 13.27
CA THR A 164 -16.72 10.67 12.87
C THR A 164 -17.97 10.10 12.19
N GLU A 165 -17.87 8.89 11.65
CA GLU A 165 -18.97 8.14 11.03
C GLU A 165 -19.77 7.36 12.06
#